data_AF-A0A0A6CVQ4-F1
#
_entry.id   AF-A0A0A6CVQ4-F1
#
_cell.length_a   1.000
_cell.length_b   1.000
_cell.length_c   1.000
_cell.angle_alpha   90.00
_cell.angle_beta   90.00
_cell.angle_gamma   90.00
#
_symmetry.space_group_name_H-M   'P 1'
#
loop_
_entity.id
_entity.type
_entity.pdbx_description
1 polymer ?
#
loop_
_entity_poly.entity_id
_entity_poly.type
_entity_poly.pdbx_seq_one_letter_code
_entity_poly.pdbx_strand_id
1 'polypeptide(L)'
;MADPFDPAEFDAPPSGDPHADYRTLLDAMRQAGVDGVAEQSASLARQIEQEARQRADWGRTVGSEVRDLQRAAGALQQASTAMWWDRLKEWLWAALIALAVICAAALAYRWAKEPKIEQHLYGCAGRWNAKTHTCKGGWVPLQAQQGP
;
A
#
# COMPACT_ATOMS: atom_id res chain seq x y z
N MET A 1 30.78 90.89 10.34
CA MET A 1 30.67 90.72 11.80
C MET A 1 29.57 89.70 12.01
N ALA A 2 29.86 88.57 12.66
CA ALA A 2 28.82 87.59 13.00
C ALA A 2 27.80 88.28 13.92
N ASP A 3 26.52 88.11 13.62
CA ASP A 3 25.45 88.69 14.41
C ASP A 3 25.62 88.21 15.88
N PRO A 4 25.56 89.11 16.88
CA PRO A 4 25.66 88.72 18.26
C PRO A 4 24.55 87.72 18.56
N PHE A 5 24.89 86.58 19.15
CA PHE A 5 23.91 85.58 19.59
C PHE A 5 22.84 86.28 20.42
N ASP A 6 21.58 86.25 19.96
CA ASP A 6 20.47 86.97 20.59
C ASP A 6 19.64 85.99 21.43
N PRO A 7 19.90 85.86 22.74
CA PRO A 7 19.18 84.93 23.61
C PRO A 7 17.69 85.28 23.78
N ALA A 8 17.19 86.40 23.25
CA ALA A 8 15.77 86.73 23.23
C ALA A 8 14.99 85.99 22.12
N GLU A 9 15.67 85.35 21.17
CA GLU A 9 15.03 84.58 20.09
C GLU A 9 14.54 83.19 20.54
N PHE A 10 15.01 82.72 21.70
CA PHE A 10 14.50 81.51 22.34
C PHE A 10 13.42 81.88 23.35
N ASP A 11 12.21 81.37 23.15
CA ASP A 11 11.12 81.48 24.12
C ASP A 11 11.60 80.97 25.49
N ALA A 12 11.30 81.76 26.53
CA ALA A 12 11.68 81.42 27.90
C ALA A 12 11.16 80.00 28.24
N PRO A 13 12.00 79.13 28.85
CA PRO A 13 11.54 77.80 29.21
C PRO A 13 10.30 77.94 30.11
N PRO A 14 9.26 77.11 29.92
CA PRO A 14 8.05 77.21 30.70
C PRO A 14 8.40 77.19 32.19
N SER A 15 7.79 78.10 32.97
CA SER A 15 8.14 78.34 34.38
C SER A 15 7.76 77.21 35.35
N GLY A 16 7.35 76.05 34.84
CA GLY A 16 6.97 74.87 35.60
C GLY A 16 8.06 73.80 35.55
N ASP A 17 8.11 72.92 36.56
CA ASP A 17 9.10 71.84 36.64
C ASP A 17 8.90 70.83 35.48
N PRO A 18 9.78 70.82 34.46
CA PRO A 18 9.60 69.99 33.27
C PRO A 18 9.68 68.49 33.58
N HIS A 19 10.34 68.12 34.67
CA HIS A 19 10.44 66.74 35.10
C HIS A 19 9.14 66.22 35.71
N ALA A 20 8.30 67.09 36.28
CA ALA A 20 7.00 66.71 36.83
C ALA A 20 6.01 66.36 35.70
N ASP A 21 5.97 67.17 34.64
CA ASP A 21 5.13 66.91 33.47
C ASP A 21 5.60 65.67 32.70
N TYR A 22 6.91 65.49 32.56
CA TYR A 22 7.48 64.30 31.91
C TYR A 22 7.18 63.01 32.69
N ARG A 23 7.31 63.03 34.02
CA ARG A 23 6.96 61.87 34.85
C ARG A 23 5.48 61.54 34.80
N THR A 24 4.63 62.56 34.81
CA THR A 24 3.18 62.38 34.67
C THR A 24 2.83 61.73 33.34
N LEU A 25 3.49 62.14 32.25
CA LEU A 25 3.32 61.51 30.94
C LEU A 25 3.85 60.07 30.91
N LEU A 26 5.01 59.81 31.53
CA LEU A 26 5.61 58.47 31.59
C LEU A 26 4.75 57.50 32.40
N ASP A 27 4.21 57.95 33.53
CA ASP A 27 3.33 57.17 34.38
C ASP A 27 1.99 56.90 33.68
N ALA A 28 1.45 57.87 32.95
CA ALA A 28 0.26 57.67 32.12
C ALA A 28 0.50 56.63 31.01
N MET A 29 1.64 56.68 30.32
CA MET A 29 2.00 55.69 29.30
C MET A 29 2.27 54.31 29.91
N ARG A 30 2.85 54.24 31.11
CA ARG A 30 3.07 52.99 31.84
C ARG A 30 1.74 52.36 32.25
N GLN A 31 0.82 53.16 32.78
CA GLN A 31 -0.52 52.72 33.16
C GLN A 31 -1.29 52.21 31.93
N ALA A 32 -1.30 52.98 30.85
CA ALA A 32 -1.94 52.58 29.59
C ALA A 32 -1.34 51.29 29.00
N GLY A 33 -0.02 51.09 29.14
CA GLY A 33 0.65 49.86 28.73
C GLY A 33 0.24 48.65 29.58
N VAL A 34 0.10 48.82 30.89
CA VAL A 34 -0.37 47.75 31.79
C VAL A 34 -1.81 47.38 31.50
N ASP A 35 -2.68 48.39 31.33
CA ASP A 35 -4.10 48.17 31.04
C ASP A 35 -4.29 47.50 29.67
N GLY A 36 -3.51 47.90 28.66
CA GLY A 36 -3.53 47.27 27.34
C GLY A 36 -3.05 45.81 27.35
N VAL A 37 -2.01 45.49 28.12
CA VAL A 37 -1.53 44.10 28.28
C VAL A 37 -2.51 43.27 29.11
N ALA A 38 -3.13 43.85 30.13
CA ALA A 38 -4.16 43.19 30.92
C ALA A 38 -5.39 42.84 30.07
N GLU A 39 -5.83 43.74 29.19
CA GLU A 39 -6.96 43.49 28.30
C GLU A 39 -6.64 42.41 27.25
N GLN A 40 -5.45 42.48 26.64
CA GLN A 40 -5.01 41.48 25.66
C GLN A 40 -4.84 40.09 26.31
N SER A 41 -4.20 40.01 27.47
CA SER A 41 -4.04 38.73 28.18
C SER A 41 -5.38 38.15 28.65
N ALA A 42 -6.32 38.98 29.10
CA ALA A 42 -7.67 38.55 29.45
C ALA A 42 -8.48 38.08 28.23
N SER A 43 -8.28 38.67 27.05
CA SER A 43 -8.88 38.18 25.80
C SER A 43 -8.27 36.86 25.34
N LEU A 44 -6.94 36.72 25.45
CA LEU A 44 -6.22 35.51 25.05
C LEU A 44 -6.53 34.33 25.98
N ALA A 45 -6.59 34.58 27.29
CA ALA A 45 -6.98 33.57 28.28
C ALA A 45 -8.39 33.02 27.99
N ARG A 46 -9.35 33.91 27.68
CA ARG A 46 -10.70 33.50 27.27
C ARG A 46 -10.71 32.67 25.98
N GLN A 47 -9.86 33.01 25.00
CA GLN A 47 -9.74 32.26 23.76
C GLN A 47 -9.13 30.87 23.99
N ILE A 48 -8.09 30.76 24.81
CA ILE A 48 -7.45 29.49 25.16
C ILE A 48 -8.41 28.57 25.92
N GLU A 49 -9.21 29.11 26.84
CA GLU A 49 -10.23 28.32 27.54
C GLU A 49 -11.31 27.78 26.59
N GLN A 50 -11.73 28.57 25.61
CA GLN A 50 -12.68 28.13 24.58
C GLN A 50 -12.09 27.05 23.68
N GLU A 51 -10.83 27.21 23.28
CA GLU A 51 -10.13 26.23 22.45
C GLU A 51 -9.88 24.92 23.20
N ALA A 52 -9.54 24.97 24.49
CA ALA A 52 -9.37 23.79 25.33
C ALA A 52 -10.67 22.98 25.46
N ARG A 53 -11.82 23.66 25.61
CA ARG A 53 -13.14 23.01 25.64
C ARG A 53 -13.47 22.38 24.28
N GLN A 54 -13.26 23.11 23.18
CA GLN A 54 -13.47 22.58 21.84
C GLN A 54 -12.60 21.37 21.54
N ARG A 55 -11.32 21.37 21.93
CA ARG A 55 -10.43 20.22 21.77
C ARG A 55 -10.83 19.03 22.63
N ALA A 56 -11.32 19.27 23.86
CA ALA A 56 -11.84 18.20 24.71
C ALA A 56 -13.08 17.54 24.11
N ASP A 57 -13.98 18.33 23.52
CA ASP A 57 -15.18 17.82 22.86
C ASP A 57 -14.84 17.09 21.55
N TRP A 58 -13.94 17.65 20.72
CA TRP A 58 -13.39 16.99 19.53
C TRP A 58 -12.68 15.67 19.85
N GLY A 59 -11.91 15.62 20.94
CA GLY A 59 -11.22 14.40 21.37
C GLY A 59 -12.20 13.29 21.77
N ARG A 60 -13.37 13.64 22.33
CA ARG A 60 -14.41 12.65 22.66
C ARG A 60 -15.11 12.12 21.41
N THR A 61 -15.48 12.97 20.46
CA THR A 61 -16.19 12.56 19.24
C THR A 61 -15.31 11.73 18.30
N VAL A 62 -14.10 12.21 18.01
CA VAL A 62 -13.14 11.48 17.16
C VAL A 62 -12.70 10.19 17.84
N GLY A 63 -12.53 10.20 19.16
CA GLY A 63 -12.16 9.01 19.92
C GLY A 63 -13.20 7.89 19.85
N SER A 64 -14.51 8.18 19.84
CA SER A 64 -15.55 7.16 19.64
C SER A 64 -15.55 6.62 18.21
N GLU A 65 -15.49 7.49 17.21
CA GLU A 65 -15.54 7.08 15.80
C GLU A 65 -14.34 6.20 15.43
N VAL A 66 -13.13 6.60 15.85
CA VAL A 66 -11.91 5.81 15.59
C VAL A 66 -11.97 4.44 16.29
N ARG A 67 -12.52 4.35 17.51
CA ARG A 67 -12.69 3.07 18.22
C ARG A 67 -13.70 2.17 17.51
N ASP A 68 -14.77 2.73 16.97
CA ASP A 68 -15.77 1.97 16.22
C ASP A 68 -15.23 1.51 14.86
N LEU A 69 -14.48 2.35 14.14
CA LEU A 69 -13.77 1.96 12.93
C LEU A 69 -12.72 0.88 13.20
N GLN A 70 -11.95 0.98 14.29
CA GLN A 70 -10.92 0.01 14.64
C GLN A 70 -11.53 -1.35 15.03
N ARG A 71 -12.69 -1.33 15.72
CA ARG A 71 -13.45 -2.53 16.05
C ARG A 71 -14.06 -3.18 14.81
N ALA A 72 -14.60 -2.38 13.88
CA ALA A 72 -15.11 -2.85 12.60
C ALA A 72 -13.99 -3.42 11.71
N ALA A 73 -12.83 -2.77 11.67
CA ALA A 73 -11.65 -3.23 10.93
C ALA A 73 -11.10 -4.55 11.52
N GLY A 74 -11.03 -4.67 12.84
CA GLY A 74 -10.62 -5.91 13.51
C GLY A 74 -11.57 -7.08 13.21
N ALA A 75 -12.88 -6.83 13.19
CA ALA A 75 -13.88 -7.83 12.82
C ALA A 75 -13.79 -8.23 11.33
N LEU A 76 -13.59 -7.27 10.43
CA LEU A 76 -13.42 -7.55 8.99
C LEU A 76 -12.13 -8.34 8.71
N GLN A 77 -11.04 -8.05 9.43
CA GLN A 77 -9.76 -8.72 9.24
C GLN A 77 -9.78 -10.16 9.78
N GLN A 78 -10.49 -10.42 10.87
CA GLN A 78 -10.70 -11.80 11.36
C GLN A 78 -11.65 -12.59 10.47
N ALA A 79 -12.74 -11.99 9.99
CA ALA A 79 -13.68 -12.65 9.08
C ALA A 79 -13.06 -12.94 7.70
N SER A 80 -12.22 -12.04 7.18
CA SER A 80 -11.57 -12.23 5.87
C SER A 80 -10.45 -13.27 5.93
N THR A 81 -9.69 -13.33 7.02
CA THR A 81 -8.58 -14.28 7.14
C THR A 81 -9.02 -15.69 7.44
N ALA A 82 -10.13 -15.91 8.17
CA ALA A 82 -10.60 -17.26 8.46
C ALA A 82 -11.37 -17.87 7.27
N MET A 83 -12.38 -17.16 6.75
CA MET A 83 -13.34 -17.78 5.83
C MET A 83 -12.80 -17.90 4.39
N TRP A 84 -11.92 -16.98 3.97
CA TRP A 84 -11.32 -17.03 2.63
C TRP A 84 -10.15 -18.03 2.56
N TRP A 85 -9.38 -18.20 3.63
CA TRP A 85 -8.22 -19.11 3.62
C TRP A 85 -8.62 -20.58 3.52
N ASP A 86 -9.61 -21.02 4.29
CA ASP A 86 -10.06 -22.41 4.24
C ASP A 86 -10.64 -22.73 2.86
N ARG A 87 -11.44 -21.81 2.30
CA ARG A 87 -12.02 -21.97 0.96
C ARG A 87 -10.96 -21.97 -0.14
N LEU A 88 -9.96 -21.08 -0.06
CA LEU A 88 -8.85 -21.04 -1.03
C LEU A 88 -8.03 -22.33 -0.99
N LYS A 89 -7.77 -22.86 0.22
CA LYS A 89 -7.06 -24.13 0.40
C LYS A 89 -7.83 -25.30 -0.20
N GLU A 90 -9.15 -25.37 -0.01
CA GLU A 90 -10.00 -26.39 -0.63
C GLU A 90 -9.93 -26.34 -2.17
N TRP A 91 -10.07 -25.15 -2.76
CA TRP A 91 -9.98 -25.00 -4.22
C TRP A 91 -8.59 -25.33 -4.76
N LEU A 92 -7.52 -25.01 -4.01
CA LEU A 92 -6.16 -25.34 -4.38
C LEU A 92 -5.95 -26.87 -4.41
N TRP A 93 -6.42 -27.59 -3.39
CA TRP A 93 -6.38 -29.05 -3.38
C TRP A 93 -7.23 -29.66 -4.48
N ALA A 94 -8.43 -29.16 -4.72
CA ALA A 94 -9.29 -29.63 -5.81
C ALA A 94 -8.61 -29.44 -7.18
N ALA A 95 -7.97 -28.30 -7.41
CA ALA A 95 -7.22 -28.04 -8.64
C ALA A 95 -6.02 -28.97 -8.80
N LEU A 96 -5.27 -29.22 -7.73
CA LEU A 96 -4.13 -30.15 -7.75
C LEU A 96 -4.57 -31.60 -8.01
N ILE A 97 -5.68 -32.04 -7.40
CA ILE A 97 -6.25 -33.38 -7.64
C ILE A 97 -6.71 -33.50 -9.10
N ALA A 98 -7.42 -32.51 -9.62
CA ALA A 98 -7.86 -32.51 -11.01
C ALA A 98 -6.67 -32.57 -11.98
N LEU A 99 -5.61 -31.78 -11.74
CA LEU A 99 -4.39 -31.81 -12.52
C LEU A 99 -3.71 -33.20 -12.48
N ALA A 100 -3.61 -33.80 -11.30
CA ALA A 100 -3.02 -35.13 -11.14
C ALA A 100 -3.80 -36.20 -11.93
N VAL A 101 -5.14 -36.15 -11.92
CA VAL A 101 -5.99 -37.06 -12.71
C VAL A 101 -5.75 -36.88 -14.21
N ILE A 102 -5.65 -35.64 -14.69
CA ILE A 102 -5.36 -35.35 -16.11
C ILE A 102 -3.99 -35.90 -16.50
N CYS A 103 -2.97 -35.69 -15.67
CA CYS A 103 -1.63 -36.22 -15.90
C CYS A 103 -1.61 -37.75 -15.90
N ALA A 104 -2.32 -38.41 -14.97
CA ALA A 104 -2.42 -39.86 -14.92
C ALA A 104 -3.11 -40.43 -16.18
N ALA A 105 -4.20 -39.81 -16.63
CA ALA A 105 -4.89 -40.18 -17.86
C ALA A 105 -4.00 -40.01 -19.10
N ALA A 106 -3.26 -38.89 -19.19
CA ALA A 106 -2.33 -38.64 -20.28
C ALA A 106 -1.16 -39.65 -20.30
N LEU A 107 -0.64 -39.99 -19.11
CA LEU A 107 0.40 -41.02 -18.97
C LEU A 107 -0.13 -42.39 -19.40
N ALA A 108 -1.31 -42.78 -18.92
CA ALA A 108 -1.96 -44.03 -19.31
C ALA A 108 -2.21 -44.11 -20.82
N TYR A 109 -2.65 -43.02 -21.44
CA TYR A 109 -2.82 -42.93 -22.89
C TYR A 109 -1.50 -43.08 -23.65
N ARG A 110 -0.41 -42.53 -23.12
CA ARG A 110 0.94 -42.69 -23.68
C ARG A 110 1.43 -44.13 -23.59
N TRP A 111 1.15 -44.82 -22.48
CA TRP A 111 1.48 -46.25 -22.33
C TRP A 111 0.60 -47.15 -23.19
N ALA A 112 -0.68 -46.82 -23.36
CA ALA A 112 -1.59 -47.56 -24.25
C ALA A 112 -1.21 -47.43 -25.74
N LYS A 113 -0.53 -46.34 -26.11
CA LYS A 113 0.14 -46.19 -27.42
C LYS A 113 1.55 -46.77 -27.38
N GLU A 114 1.70 -48.06 -27.11
CA GLU A 114 2.93 -48.77 -27.44
C GLU A 114 3.28 -48.49 -28.92
N PRO A 115 4.54 -48.19 -29.27
CA PRO A 115 4.93 -48.10 -30.66
C PRO A 115 4.70 -49.49 -31.26
N LYS A 116 3.65 -49.64 -32.09
CA LYS A 116 3.50 -50.82 -32.93
C LYS A 116 4.79 -50.92 -33.74
N ILE A 117 5.68 -51.81 -33.32
CA ILE A 117 6.84 -52.19 -34.13
C ILE A 117 6.22 -53.01 -35.26
N GLU A 118 5.88 -52.35 -36.36
CA GLU A 118 5.51 -53.03 -37.59
C GLU A 118 6.75 -53.79 -38.07
N GLN A 119 6.91 -55.03 -37.59
CA GLN A 119 7.88 -55.96 -38.13
C GLN A 119 7.38 -56.36 -39.50
N HIS A 120 7.77 -55.61 -40.52
CA HIS A 120 7.57 -56.03 -41.91
C HIS A 120 8.44 -57.27 -42.15
N LEU A 121 7.82 -58.44 -42.09
CA LEU A 121 8.44 -59.70 -42.48
C LEU A 121 8.46 -59.74 -44.01
N TYR A 122 9.65 -59.71 -44.60
CA TYR A 122 9.83 -59.84 -46.05
C TYR A 122 10.10 -61.30 -46.41
N GLY A 123 9.30 -61.85 -47.32
CA GLY A 123 9.47 -63.16 -47.91
C GLY A 123 10.18 -63.07 -49.25
N CYS A 124 10.91 -64.12 -49.62
CA CYS A 124 11.46 -64.23 -50.96
C CYS A 124 10.38 -64.77 -51.90
N ALA A 125 10.01 -64.00 -52.95
CA ALA A 125 9.01 -64.45 -53.93
C ALA A 125 9.54 -65.54 -54.88
N GLY A 126 10.87 -65.76 -54.91
CA GLY A 126 11.52 -66.75 -55.75
C GLY A 126 12.21 -67.87 -54.96
N ARG A 127 13.12 -68.59 -55.61
CA ARG A 127 13.91 -69.64 -54.98
C ARG A 127 14.96 -69.02 -54.05
N TRP A 128 14.86 -69.30 -52.75
CA TRP A 128 15.85 -68.89 -51.76
C TRP A 128 17.16 -69.65 -51.96
N ASN A 129 18.28 -68.93 -52.08
CA ASN A 129 19.60 -69.55 -52.08
C ASN A 129 20.26 -69.40 -50.70
N ALA A 130 20.26 -70.50 -49.94
CA ALA A 130 20.78 -70.53 -48.57
C ALA A 130 22.30 -70.28 -48.48
N LYS A 131 23.08 -70.55 -49.54
CA LYS A 131 24.53 -70.33 -49.53
C LYS A 131 24.93 -68.87 -49.72
N THR A 132 24.11 -68.09 -50.45
CA THR A 132 24.43 -66.70 -50.80
C THR A 132 23.53 -65.69 -50.11
N HIS A 133 22.56 -66.14 -49.31
CA HIS A 133 21.56 -65.30 -48.64
C HIS A 133 20.84 -64.33 -49.60
N THR A 134 20.61 -64.75 -50.85
CA THR A 134 19.97 -63.92 -51.86
C THR A 134 18.67 -64.52 -52.37
N CYS A 135 17.68 -63.65 -52.58
CA CYS A 135 16.42 -63.98 -53.21
C CYS A 135 16.48 -63.66 -54.71
N LYS A 136 16.26 -64.65 -55.58
CA LYS A 136 16.27 -64.42 -57.04
C LYS A 136 15.03 -63.70 -57.59
N GLY A 137 13.93 -63.64 -56.83
CA GLY A 137 12.63 -63.11 -57.27
C GLY A 137 12.23 -61.77 -56.65
N GLY A 138 13.15 -61.10 -55.94
CA GLY A 138 12.84 -59.90 -55.17
C GLY A 138 12.20 -60.20 -53.81
N TRP A 139 12.32 -59.24 -52.89
CA TRP A 139 11.71 -59.32 -51.56
C TRP A 139 10.29 -58.78 -51.63
N VAL A 140 9.32 -59.56 -51.12
CA VAL A 140 7.90 -59.19 -51.11
C VAL A 140 7.41 -59.23 -49.66
N PRO A 141 6.62 -58.22 -49.21
CA PRO A 141 6.10 -58.22 -47.84
C PRO A 141 5.14 -59.40 -47.63
N LEU A 142 5.41 -60.21 -46.61
CA LEU A 142 4.49 -61.24 -46.14
C LEU A 142 3.51 -60.58 -45.17
N GLN A 143 2.22 -60.66 -45.46
CA GLN A 143 1.20 -60.29 -44.49
C GLN A 143 1.20 -61.37 -43.39
N ALA A 144 1.58 -61.01 -42.17
CA ALA A 144 1.47 -61.91 -41.04
C ALA A 144 -0.01 -62.27 -40.85
N GLN A 145 -0.37 -63.51 -41.13
CA GLN A 145 -1.71 -64.04 -40.90
C GLN A 145 -1.96 -63.99 -39.39
N GLN A 146 -2.77 -63.03 -38.95
CA GLN A 146 -3.29 -63.01 -37.58
C GLN A 146 -4.19 -64.25 -37.43
N GLY A 147 -3.65 -65.29 -36.81
CA GLY A 147 -4.43 -66.45 -36.38
C GLY A 147 -5.44 -66.05 -35.28
N PRO A 148 -6.52 -66.82 -35.13
CA PRO A 148 -7.67 -66.51 -34.29
C PRO A 148 -7.36 -66.34 -32.80
#